data_AF-A0A2K8WQP7-F1
#
_entry.id   AF-A0A2K8WQP7-F1
#
_cell.length_a   1.000
_cell.length_b   1.000
_cell.length_c   1.000
_cell.angle_alpha   90.00
_cell.angle_beta   90.00
_cell.angle_gamma   90.00
#
_symmetry.space_group_name_H-M   'P 1'
#
loop_
_entity.id
_entity.type
_entity.pdbx_description
1 polymer ?
#
loop_
_entity_poly.entity_id
_entity_poly.type
_entity_poly.pdbx_seq_one_letter_code
_entity_poly.pdbx_strand_id
1 'polypeptide(L)'
;MKNYKLLLKLLQKRNDLGITLTELLVALVISGIVLTATTSGFINILRANQNVNSKSDQLTSLSRTLVYIQEDIKQAISVEATSATAGGECDSTDVDSVNCLKLTYATTNNDDGSGGIIPSCDVPDAITYYGYQDISSSDSIWFKPGILRRKTFTKVRDDKTTSDRSDDTCSVAESNWITVADGLISVNEDDPTDFPIDFPTPDGTIASDDFCSQNDTNWTGSDAIYGADSSGFGGFRFCLEENNDENRLVRIFLYGNIINGDPIQVDVVTFARAGQN
;
A
#
# COMPACT_ATOMS: atom_id res chain seq x y z
N MET A 1 -54.19 14.34 -2.11
CA MET A 1 -53.83 15.24 -3.24
C MET A 1 -54.65 16.55 -3.22
N LYS A 2 -54.44 17.46 -2.25
CA LYS A 2 -55.23 18.71 -2.12
C LYS A 2 -54.44 19.98 -1.71
N ASN A 3 -53.11 19.97 -1.76
CA ASN A 3 -52.31 21.09 -1.23
C ASN A 3 -51.68 22.02 -2.30
N TYR A 4 -51.80 21.72 -3.60
CA TYR A 4 -51.24 22.59 -4.66
C TYR A 4 -52.12 23.83 -4.96
N LYS A 5 -53.40 23.79 -4.57
CA LYS A 5 -54.38 24.86 -4.86
C LYS A 5 -54.20 26.11 -4.00
N LEU A 6 -53.49 25.99 -2.88
CA LEU A 6 -53.23 27.09 -1.94
C LEU A 6 -51.96 27.88 -2.32
N LEU A 7 -50.93 27.19 -2.82
CA LEU A 7 -49.72 27.79 -3.38
C LEU A 7 -50.01 28.63 -4.64
N LEU A 8 -50.90 28.15 -5.52
CA LEU A 8 -51.29 28.89 -6.72
C LEU A 8 -52.12 30.16 -6.43
N LYS A 9 -52.88 30.18 -5.33
CA LYS A 9 -53.66 31.37 -4.93
C LYS A 9 -52.80 32.51 -4.35
N LEU A 10 -51.64 32.18 -3.77
CA LEU A 10 -50.70 33.19 -3.27
C LEU A 10 -49.91 33.87 -4.40
N LEU A 11 -49.76 33.21 -5.55
CA LEU A 11 -49.09 33.77 -6.73
C LEU A 11 -50.01 34.66 -7.60
N GLN A 12 -51.32 34.70 -7.33
CA GLN A 12 -52.32 35.27 -8.24
C GLN A 12 -52.87 36.65 -7.82
N LYS A 13 -52.15 37.40 -6.97
CA LYS A 13 -52.47 38.80 -6.66
C LYS A 13 -51.47 39.73 -7.35
N ARG A 14 -51.65 39.94 -8.66
CA ARG A 14 -50.97 41.01 -9.41
C ARG A 14 -51.63 42.33 -9.03
N ASN A 15 -50.98 43.09 -8.16
CA ASN A 15 -51.23 44.52 -8.09
C ASN A 15 -50.34 45.18 -9.16
N ASP A 16 -50.94 45.94 -10.06
CA ASP A 16 -50.26 46.77 -11.08
C ASP A 16 -49.56 47.99 -10.46
N LEU A 17 -48.80 47.77 -9.39
CA LEU A 17 -47.82 48.70 -8.86
C LEU A 17 -46.52 48.39 -9.59
N GLY A 18 -46.17 49.23 -10.57
CA GLY A 18 -44.92 49.09 -11.30
C GLY A 18 -43.76 49.03 -10.31
N ILE A 19 -42.96 47.96 -10.39
CA ILE A 19 -41.73 47.80 -9.62
C ILE A 19 -40.90 49.07 -9.82
N THR A 20 -40.63 49.78 -8.73
CA THR A 20 -39.77 50.95 -8.82
C THR A 20 -38.35 50.47 -9.12
N LEU A 21 -37.62 51.22 -9.96
CA LEU A 21 -36.24 50.87 -10.34
C LEU A 21 -35.34 50.56 -9.12
N THR A 22 -35.59 51.26 -8.01
CA THR A 22 -34.91 51.08 -6.73
C THR A 22 -35.18 49.72 -6.07
N GLU A 23 -36.39 49.18 -6.18
CA GLU A 23 -36.78 47.88 -5.60
C GLU A 23 -36.14 46.73 -6.39
N LEU A 24 -36.07 46.86 -7.72
CA LEU A 24 -35.34 45.91 -8.57
C LEU A 24 -33.84 45.88 -8.24
N LEU A 25 -33.23 47.05 -8.00
CA LEU A 25 -31.82 47.17 -7.64
C LEU A 25 -31.52 46.47 -6.31
N VAL A 26 -32.35 46.71 -5.28
CA VAL A 26 -32.20 46.07 -3.96
C VAL A 26 -32.38 44.57 -4.07
N ALA A 27 -33.37 44.09 -4.82
CA ALA A 27 -33.58 42.67 -5.05
C ALA A 27 -32.38 42.00 -5.73
N LEU A 28 -31.74 42.68 -6.71
CA LEU A 28 -30.54 42.19 -7.38
C LEU A 28 -29.36 42.09 -6.42
N VAL A 29 -29.12 43.11 -5.58
CA VAL A 29 -28.04 43.11 -4.59
C VAL A 29 -28.23 41.99 -3.56
N ILE A 30 -29.45 41.85 -2.99
CA ILE A 30 -29.74 40.79 -2.01
C ILE A 30 -29.59 39.41 -2.66
N SER A 31 -30.09 39.22 -3.88
CA SER A 31 -29.94 37.95 -4.61
C SER A 31 -28.47 37.63 -4.88
N GLY A 32 -27.66 38.63 -5.22
CA GLY A 32 -26.22 38.47 -5.39
C GLY A 32 -25.53 37.97 -4.12
N ILE A 33 -25.82 38.59 -2.97
CA ILE A 33 -25.25 38.20 -1.67
C ILE A 33 -25.64 36.76 -1.31
N VAL A 34 -26.93 36.41 -1.47
CA VAL A 34 -27.43 35.06 -1.18
C VAL A 34 -26.79 34.03 -2.11
N LEU A 35 -26.68 34.32 -3.41
CA LEU A 35 -26.07 33.41 -4.37
C LEU A 35 -24.58 33.15 -4.02
N THR A 36 -23.83 34.19 -3.67
CA THR A 36 -22.42 34.06 -3.27
C THR A 36 -22.26 33.22 -2.01
N ALA A 37 -23.08 33.47 -0.97
CA ALA A 37 -23.04 32.68 0.27
C ALA A 37 -23.39 31.21 0.02
N THR A 38 -24.41 30.95 -0.80
CA THR A 38 -24.84 29.58 -1.13
C THR A 38 -23.78 28.84 -1.95
N THR A 39 -23.15 29.53 -2.90
CA THR A 39 -22.06 28.98 -3.73
C THR A 39 -20.85 28.61 -2.88
N SER A 40 -20.47 29.47 -1.91
CA SER A 40 -19.38 29.18 -0.98
C SER A 40 -19.67 27.97 -0.09
N GLY A 41 -20.89 27.86 0.44
CA GLY A 41 -21.32 26.69 1.21
C GLY A 41 -21.28 25.39 0.40
N PHE A 42 -21.74 25.43 -0.85
CA PHE A 42 -21.71 24.26 -1.73
C PHE A 42 -20.29 23.80 -2.07
N ILE A 43 -19.36 24.73 -2.32
CA ILE A 43 -17.94 24.40 -2.57
C ILE A 43 -17.32 23.71 -1.36
N ASN A 44 -17.61 24.17 -0.13
CA ASN A 44 -17.09 23.54 1.08
C ASN A 44 -17.64 22.11 1.27
N ILE A 45 -18.91 21.88 0.97
CA ILE A 45 -19.52 20.54 1.02
C ILE A 45 -18.90 19.61 -0.04
N LEU A 46 -18.68 20.10 -1.26
CA LEU A 46 -18.04 19.30 -2.30
C LEU A 46 -16.62 18.91 -1.93
N ARG A 47 -15.83 19.85 -1.38
CA ARG A 47 -14.46 19.57 -0.90
C ARG A 47 -14.45 18.55 0.24
N ALA A 48 -15.38 18.68 1.18
CA ALA A 48 -15.51 17.72 2.27
C ALA A 48 -15.87 16.31 1.75
N ASN A 49 -16.81 16.20 0.81
CA ASN A 49 -17.18 14.92 0.21
C ASN A 49 -16.02 14.30 -0.61
N GLN A 50 -15.27 15.12 -1.35
CA GLN A 50 -14.10 14.64 -2.10
C GLN A 50 -13.05 14.04 -1.16
N ASN A 51 -12.77 14.69 -0.02
CA ASN A 51 -11.81 14.19 0.96
C ASN A 51 -12.25 12.87 1.61
N VAL A 52 -13.53 12.76 1.97
CA VAL A 52 -14.08 11.53 2.53
C VAL A 52 -14.03 10.38 1.52
N ASN A 53 -14.37 10.66 0.25
CA ASN A 53 -14.31 9.64 -0.80
C ASN A 53 -12.87 9.19 -1.07
N SER A 54 -11.90 10.11 -1.18
CA SER A 54 -10.50 9.75 -1.38
C SER A 54 -9.94 8.93 -0.22
N LYS A 55 -10.30 9.27 1.03
CA LYS A 55 -9.93 8.48 2.22
C LYS A 55 -10.50 7.06 2.17
N SER A 56 -11.77 6.94 1.81
CA SER A 56 -12.46 5.65 1.70
C SER A 56 -11.86 4.77 0.59
N ASP A 57 -11.55 5.36 -0.56
CA ASP A 57 -10.95 4.67 -1.70
C ASP A 57 -9.53 4.19 -1.36
N GLN A 58 -8.72 5.06 -0.74
CA GLN A 58 -7.36 4.72 -0.29
C GLN A 58 -7.36 3.62 0.76
N LEU A 59 -8.20 3.71 1.79
CA LEU A 59 -8.34 2.66 2.82
C LEU A 59 -8.74 1.32 2.19
N THR A 60 -9.67 1.34 1.23
CA THR A 60 -10.10 0.12 0.52
C THR A 60 -8.96 -0.47 -0.30
N SER A 61 -8.19 0.38 -0.99
CA SER A 61 -7.01 -0.04 -1.76
C SER A 61 -5.98 -0.72 -0.86
N LEU A 62 -5.56 -0.05 0.23
CA LEU A 62 -4.58 -0.58 1.18
C LEU A 62 -5.06 -1.88 1.84
N SER A 63 -6.34 -1.96 2.21
CA SER A 63 -6.91 -3.19 2.78
C SER A 63 -6.86 -4.36 1.80
N ARG A 64 -7.10 -4.12 0.50
CA ARG A 64 -6.97 -5.16 -0.53
C ARG A 64 -5.53 -5.57 -0.75
N THR A 65 -4.60 -4.62 -0.78
CA THR A 65 -3.16 -4.92 -0.89
C THR A 65 -2.70 -5.74 0.30
N LEU A 66 -3.12 -5.40 1.51
CA LEU A 66 -2.76 -6.13 2.72
C LEU A 66 -3.27 -7.58 2.68
N VAL A 67 -4.52 -7.79 2.26
CA VAL A 67 -5.07 -9.14 2.04
C VAL A 67 -4.27 -9.90 0.99
N TYR A 68 -3.88 -9.24 -0.11
CA TYR A 68 -3.07 -9.88 -1.15
C TYR A 68 -1.71 -10.35 -0.63
N ILE A 69 -0.99 -9.49 0.11
CA ILE A 69 0.30 -9.87 0.72
C ILE A 69 0.10 -10.97 1.77
N GLN A 70 -1.01 -10.91 2.53
CA GLN A 70 -1.35 -11.93 3.51
C GLN A 70 -1.56 -13.31 2.87
N GLU A 71 -2.26 -13.38 1.74
CA GLU A 71 -2.47 -14.63 1.01
C GLU A 71 -1.18 -15.17 0.39
N ASP A 72 -0.28 -14.30 -0.07
CA ASP A 72 1.06 -14.68 -0.54
C ASP A 72 1.90 -15.25 0.62
N ILE A 73 1.88 -14.61 1.80
CA ILE A 73 2.59 -15.12 2.99
C ILE A 73 2.03 -16.46 3.44
N LYS A 74 0.70 -16.63 3.50
CA LYS A 74 0.07 -17.90 3.88
C LYS A 74 0.47 -19.06 2.99
N GLN A 75 0.84 -18.78 1.74
CA GLN A 75 1.30 -19.78 0.76
C GLN A 75 2.81 -20.03 0.85
N ALA A 76 3.58 -19.07 1.36
CA ALA A 76 5.02 -19.21 1.58
C ALA A 76 5.33 -20.26 2.67
N ILE A 77 6.52 -20.86 2.60
CA ILE A 77 7.13 -21.65 3.67
C ILE A 77 7.91 -20.76 4.62
N SER A 78 8.67 -19.79 4.10
CA SER A 78 9.49 -18.89 4.91
C SER A 78 9.31 -17.43 4.51
N VAL A 79 9.59 -16.55 5.46
CA VAL A 79 9.52 -15.09 5.32
C VAL A 79 10.79 -14.47 5.91
N GLU A 80 11.53 -13.73 5.09
CA GLU A 80 12.83 -13.17 5.44
C GLU A 80 12.93 -11.70 5.05
N ALA A 81 13.80 -10.95 5.71
CA ALA A 81 14.24 -9.63 5.27
C ALA A 81 15.55 -9.79 4.50
N THR A 82 15.53 -9.42 3.21
CA THR A 82 16.73 -9.44 2.36
C THR A 82 17.17 -8.02 2.06
N SER A 83 18.43 -7.70 2.34
CA SER A 83 18.98 -6.37 2.06
C SER A 83 19.06 -6.10 0.56
N ALA A 84 18.75 -4.86 0.18
CA ALA A 84 18.90 -4.36 -1.18
C ALA A 84 20.38 -4.16 -1.48
N THR A 85 20.98 -5.09 -2.21
CA THR A 85 22.35 -4.99 -2.72
C THR A 85 22.33 -4.74 -4.21
N ALA A 86 23.24 -3.90 -4.71
CA ALA A 86 23.35 -3.62 -6.14
C ALA A 86 23.54 -4.93 -6.95
N GLY A 87 22.59 -5.23 -7.84
CA GLY A 87 22.60 -6.46 -8.65
C GLY A 87 22.08 -7.72 -7.95
N GLY A 88 21.48 -7.60 -6.75
CA GLY A 88 20.73 -8.67 -6.11
C GLY A 88 19.26 -8.72 -6.57
N GLU A 89 18.51 -9.72 -6.12
CA GLU A 89 17.09 -9.90 -6.48
C GLU A 89 16.17 -8.80 -5.94
N CYS A 90 16.56 -8.20 -4.80
CA CYS A 90 16.03 -6.95 -4.26
C CYS A 90 16.85 -5.77 -4.84
N ASP A 91 16.84 -5.61 -6.17
CA ASP A 91 17.70 -4.63 -6.85
C ASP A 91 17.23 -3.18 -6.62
N SER A 92 18.16 -2.30 -6.30
CA SER A 92 17.91 -0.95 -5.80
C SER A 92 17.47 0.06 -6.85
N THR A 93 17.38 -0.31 -8.14
CA THR A 93 16.95 0.64 -9.19
C THR A 93 15.44 0.84 -9.23
N ASP A 94 14.68 -0.18 -8.80
CA ASP A 94 13.21 -0.17 -8.81
C ASP A 94 12.60 -0.10 -7.41
N VAL A 95 13.42 -0.28 -6.37
CA VAL A 95 13.03 -0.20 -4.95
C VAL A 95 14.09 0.57 -4.17
N ASP A 96 13.64 1.48 -3.31
CA ASP A 96 14.48 2.33 -2.46
C ASP A 96 14.60 1.78 -1.03
N SER A 97 13.77 0.80 -0.65
CA SER A 97 13.87 0.12 0.64
C SER A 97 15.21 -0.58 0.82
N VAL A 98 15.87 -0.37 1.96
CA VAL A 98 17.10 -1.06 2.38
C VAL A 98 16.88 -2.56 2.52
N ASN A 99 15.68 -2.98 2.90
CA ASN A 99 15.34 -4.40 3.01
C ASN A 99 14.01 -4.68 2.32
N CYS A 100 14.00 -5.69 1.44
CA CYS A 100 12.78 -6.26 0.87
C CYS A 100 12.23 -7.38 1.75
N LEU A 101 10.90 -7.53 1.75
CA LEU A 101 10.24 -8.72 2.27
C LEU A 101 10.38 -9.84 1.23
N LYS A 102 11.11 -10.89 1.57
CA LYS A 102 11.30 -12.09 0.75
C LYS A 102 10.39 -13.20 1.23
N LEU A 103 9.62 -13.78 0.31
CA LEU A 103 8.76 -14.93 0.55
C LEU A 103 9.28 -16.11 -0.25
N THR A 104 9.56 -17.21 0.43
CA THR A 104 10.01 -18.46 -0.21
C THR A 104 8.87 -19.47 -0.21
N TYR A 105 8.51 -19.99 -1.39
CA TYR A 105 7.40 -20.95 -1.52
C TYR A 105 7.89 -22.39 -1.57
N ALA A 106 7.01 -23.30 -1.20
CA ALA A 106 7.27 -24.73 -1.29
C ALA A 106 7.61 -25.13 -2.72
N THR A 107 8.63 -25.98 -2.87
CA THR A 107 8.77 -26.70 -4.12
C THR A 107 7.56 -27.63 -4.24
N THR A 108 6.73 -27.41 -5.25
CA THR A 108 5.91 -28.51 -5.73
C THR A 108 6.90 -29.47 -6.33
N ASN A 109 7.24 -30.55 -5.61
CA ASN A 109 7.96 -31.65 -6.22
C ASN A 109 7.25 -31.93 -7.54
N ASN A 110 7.86 -31.50 -8.64
CA ASN A 110 7.36 -31.73 -9.99
C ASN A 110 7.70 -33.19 -10.30
N ASP A 111 7.15 -34.07 -9.47
CA ASP A 111 7.12 -35.49 -9.67
C ASP A 111 6.08 -35.66 -10.77
N ASP A 112 6.55 -35.50 -12.01
CA ASP A 112 5.79 -35.68 -13.24
C ASP A 112 5.32 -37.14 -13.44
N GLY A 113 5.40 -37.96 -12.40
CA GLY A 113 5.04 -39.37 -12.39
C GLY A 113 6.04 -40.25 -13.14
N SER A 114 7.17 -39.70 -13.62
CA SER A 114 8.11 -40.44 -14.46
C SER A 114 8.96 -41.46 -13.70
N GLY A 115 8.97 -41.44 -12.36
CA GLY A 115 9.78 -42.36 -11.54
C GLY A 115 11.30 -42.29 -11.80
N GLY A 116 11.76 -41.28 -12.55
CA GLY A 116 13.17 -41.00 -12.78
C GLY A 116 13.60 -39.91 -11.82
N ILE A 117 14.70 -40.13 -11.10
CA ILE A 117 15.40 -39.08 -10.35
C ILE A 117 15.92 -38.09 -11.39
N ILE A 118 15.10 -37.11 -11.76
CA ILE A 118 15.57 -35.92 -12.45
C ILE A 118 16.50 -35.22 -11.47
N PRO A 119 17.70 -34.74 -11.87
CA PRO A 119 18.50 -33.89 -11.00
C PRO A 119 17.63 -32.73 -10.55
N SER A 120 17.22 -32.83 -9.29
CA SER A 120 16.39 -31.87 -8.62
C SER A 120 17.08 -30.53 -8.77
N CYS A 121 16.40 -29.56 -9.35
CA CYS A 121 16.72 -28.18 -9.05
C CYS A 121 16.39 -28.02 -7.55
N ASP A 122 17.30 -28.42 -6.65
CA ASP A 122 17.17 -28.45 -5.17
C ASP A 122 17.10 -27.03 -4.59
N VAL A 123 16.17 -26.24 -5.08
CA VAL A 123 16.08 -24.83 -4.82
C VAL A 123 14.62 -24.41 -4.95
N PRO A 124 14.14 -23.48 -4.10
CA PRO A 124 12.74 -23.12 -4.00
C PRO A 124 12.14 -22.73 -5.35
N ASP A 125 10.95 -23.26 -5.64
CA ASP A 125 10.30 -23.17 -6.96
C ASP A 125 9.86 -21.74 -7.29
N ALA A 126 9.54 -20.97 -6.26
CA ALA A 126 9.21 -19.56 -6.41
C ALA A 126 9.72 -18.75 -5.21
N ILE A 127 10.24 -17.55 -5.50
CA ILE A 127 10.58 -16.53 -4.52
C ILE A 127 9.84 -15.25 -4.93
N THR A 128 9.20 -14.58 -3.97
CA THR A 128 8.57 -13.27 -4.19
C THR A 128 9.23 -12.22 -3.32
N TYR A 129 9.55 -11.08 -3.89
CA TYR A 129 10.07 -9.91 -3.18
C TYR A 129 9.04 -8.81 -3.19
N TYR A 130 8.86 -8.15 -2.05
CA TYR A 130 8.17 -6.88 -1.93
C TYR A 130 9.14 -5.81 -1.45
N GLY A 131 9.14 -4.67 -2.12
CA GLY A 131 9.96 -3.53 -1.75
C GLY A 131 9.24 -2.21 -1.96
N TYR A 132 9.67 -1.20 -1.22
CA TYR A 132 9.13 0.15 -1.32
C TYR A 132 9.96 0.96 -2.30
N GLN A 133 9.31 1.74 -3.16
CA GLN A 133 9.93 2.70 -4.06
C GLN A 133 9.43 4.10 -3.73
N ASP A 134 10.35 5.02 -3.46
CA ASP A 134 10.04 6.44 -3.33
C ASP A 134 10.09 7.15 -4.68
N ILE A 135 8.94 7.60 -5.16
CA ILE A 135 8.83 8.41 -6.38
C ILE A 135 8.75 9.91 -6.09
N SER A 136 8.95 10.31 -4.83
CA SER A 136 8.80 11.69 -4.36
C SER A 136 9.90 12.65 -4.83
N SER A 137 11.01 12.11 -5.34
CA SER A 137 12.16 12.87 -5.85
C SER A 137 11.90 13.53 -7.22
N SER A 138 10.77 13.27 -7.86
CA SER A 138 10.35 14.01 -9.06
C SER A 138 9.84 15.41 -8.68
N ASP A 139 10.21 16.45 -9.43
CA ASP A 139 9.83 17.87 -9.19
C ASP A 139 8.31 18.17 -9.21
N SER A 140 7.47 17.13 -9.20
CA SER A 140 6.02 17.23 -9.20
C SER A 140 5.49 17.24 -7.76
N ILE A 141 4.97 18.39 -7.36
CA ILE A 141 4.17 18.59 -6.14
C ILE A 141 2.91 17.70 -6.06
N TRP A 142 2.57 16.96 -7.13
CA TRP A 142 1.39 16.09 -7.21
C TRP A 142 1.70 14.59 -7.06
N PHE A 143 2.98 14.19 -6.94
CA PHE A 143 3.41 12.77 -6.92
C PHE A 143 4.14 12.36 -5.64
N LYS A 144 3.62 12.70 -4.47
CA LYS A 144 4.03 12.00 -3.24
C LYS A 144 3.00 10.95 -2.87
N PRO A 145 3.10 9.82 -3.57
CA PRO A 145 3.24 8.63 -2.77
C PRO A 145 4.26 7.64 -3.31
N GLY A 146 5.02 7.04 -2.40
CA GLY A 146 5.75 5.83 -2.72
C GLY A 146 4.84 4.69 -3.17
N ILE A 147 5.49 3.72 -3.80
CA ILE A 147 4.86 2.60 -4.47
C ILE A 147 5.36 1.32 -3.81
N LEU A 148 4.44 0.41 -3.49
CA LEU A 148 4.81 -0.96 -3.15
C LEU A 148 4.98 -1.76 -4.44
N ARG A 149 6.19 -2.27 -4.66
CA ARG A 149 6.55 -3.10 -5.79
C ARG A 149 6.62 -4.56 -5.38
N ARG A 150 6.29 -5.45 -6.31
CA ARG A 150 6.42 -6.90 -6.18
C ARG A 150 7.15 -7.49 -7.38
N LYS A 151 8.07 -8.42 -7.15
CA LYS A 151 8.78 -9.18 -8.18
C LYS A 151 8.77 -10.66 -7.82
N THR A 152 8.59 -11.53 -8.80
CA THR A 152 8.60 -12.98 -8.62
C THR A 152 9.71 -13.61 -9.43
N PHE A 153 10.37 -14.58 -8.83
CA PHE A 153 11.40 -15.42 -9.43
C PHE A 153 10.86 -16.83 -9.43
N THR A 154 10.77 -17.47 -10.59
CA THR A 154 10.34 -18.85 -10.75
C THR A 154 11.45 -19.63 -11.42
N LYS A 155 11.77 -20.82 -10.92
CA LYS A 155 12.76 -21.67 -11.60
C LYS A 155 12.15 -22.33 -12.80
N VAL A 156 12.87 -22.29 -13.91
CA VAL A 156 12.48 -22.92 -15.16
C VAL A 156 13.56 -23.92 -15.54
N ARG A 157 13.12 -25.13 -15.88
CA ARG A 157 14.01 -26.13 -16.45
C ARG A 157 14.39 -25.67 -17.85
N ASP A 158 15.68 -25.53 -18.11
CA ASP A 158 16.15 -25.33 -19.48
C ASP A 158 16.01 -26.66 -20.22
N ASP A 159 14.90 -26.84 -20.93
CA ASP A 159 14.72 -28.00 -21.80
C ASP A 159 15.64 -27.84 -23.02
N LYS A 160 16.92 -28.20 -22.83
CA LYS A 160 17.81 -28.41 -23.97
C LYS A 160 17.29 -29.66 -24.66
N THR A 161 16.84 -29.48 -25.90
CA THR A 161 16.29 -30.51 -26.80
C THR A 161 17.25 -31.67 -27.13
N THR A 162 18.39 -31.77 -26.47
CA THR A 162 19.33 -32.87 -26.58
C THR A 162 18.85 -34.03 -25.72
N SER A 163 18.82 -35.25 -26.30
CA SER A 163 18.43 -36.48 -25.60
C SER A 163 19.35 -36.86 -24.42
N ASP A 164 20.35 -36.05 -24.11
CA ASP A 164 21.30 -36.24 -23.02
C ASP A 164 20.87 -35.38 -21.83
N ARG A 165 20.27 -36.03 -20.83
CA ARG A 165 19.71 -35.41 -19.61
C ARG A 165 20.78 -35.11 -18.54
N SER A 166 22.07 -35.29 -18.83
CA SER A 166 23.15 -35.04 -17.88
C SER A 166 23.43 -33.56 -17.65
N ASP A 167 22.96 -32.68 -18.54
CA ASP A 167 23.34 -31.26 -18.61
C ASP A 167 22.14 -30.32 -18.41
N ASP A 168 21.07 -30.81 -17.77
CA ASP A 168 19.90 -30.00 -17.41
C ASP A 168 20.36 -28.87 -16.46
N THR A 169 20.42 -27.65 -16.99
CA THR A 169 20.65 -26.44 -16.20
C THR A 169 19.31 -25.88 -15.75
N CYS A 170 19.26 -25.38 -14.51
CA CYS A 170 18.11 -24.66 -13.99
C CYS A 170 18.34 -23.17 -14.26
N SER A 171 17.48 -22.54 -15.05
CA SER A 171 17.45 -21.09 -15.17
C SER A 171 16.43 -20.49 -14.21
N VAL A 172 16.59 -19.21 -13.90
CA VAL A 172 15.62 -18.44 -13.12
C VAL A 172 14.88 -17.54 -14.11
N ALA A 173 13.56 -17.74 -14.22
CA ALA A 173 12.69 -16.82 -14.90
C ALA A 173 12.29 -15.72 -13.91
N GLU A 174 12.58 -14.48 -14.27
CA GLU A 174 12.25 -13.31 -13.47
C GLU A 174 11.05 -12.59 -14.07
N SER A 175 10.11 -12.15 -13.22
CA SER A 175 9.08 -11.19 -13.63
C SER A 175 9.63 -9.77 -13.61
N ASN A 176 8.97 -8.86 -14.31
CA ASN A 176 9.16 -7.43 -14.06
C ASN A 176 8.59 -7.05 -12.69
N TRP A 177 9.09 -5.95 -12.12
CA TRP A 177 8.46 -5.31 -10.98
C TRP A 177 7.06 -4.82 -11.35
N ILE A 178 6.06 -5.23 -10.56
CA ILE A 178 4.68 -4.78 -10.69
C ILE A 178 4.30 -3.92 -9.49
N THR A 179 3.43 -2.94 -9.70
CA THR A 179 2.86 -2.12 -8.63
C THR A 179 1.72 -2.87 -7.94
N VAL A 180 1.82 -3.03 -6.62
CA VAL A 180 0.79 -3.69 -5.78
C VAL A 180 -0.04 -2.66 -5.01
N ALA A 181 0.60 -1.59 -4.56
CA ALA A 181 -0.07 -0.42 -4.00
C ALA A 181 0.66 0.84 -4.45
N ASP A 182 -0.10 1.90 -4.61
CA ASP A 182 0.36 3.27 -4.67
C ASP A 182 -0.22 4.04 -3.49
N GLY A 183 0.03 5.35 -3.42
CA GLY A 183 -0.53 6.15 -2.34
C GLY A 183 0.17 5.95 -1.00
N LEU A 184 1.32 5.27 -0.94
CA LEU A 184 2.06 5.08 0.32
C LEU A 184 2.84 6.32 0.71
N ILE A 185 2.79 6.71 1.98
CA ILE A 185 3.62 7.82 2.49
C ILE A 185 4.97 7.30 2.90
N SER A 186 6.02 8.11 2.73
CA SER A 186 7.11 7.98 3.67
C SER A 186 6.58 8.24 5.08
N VAL A 187 6.85 7.38 6.05
CA VAL A 187 6.38 7.56 7.44
C VAL A 187 6.83 8.89 8.07
N ASN A 188 7.67 9.70 7.39
CA ASN A 188 7.83 11.12 7.68
C ASN A 188 7.88 11.98 6.41
N GLU A 189 6.87 12.83 6.19
CA GLU A 189 6.93 13.90 5.16
C GLU A 189 6.98 15.32 5.76
N ASP A 190 7.04 15.47 7.10
CA ASP A 190 7.76 16.54 7.84
C ASP A 190 7.35 16.65 9.35
N ASP A 191 6.33 15.91 9.84
CA ASP A 191 6.09 15.43 11.24
C ASP A 191 4.60 14.98 11.40
N PRO A 192 4.25 13.69 11.56
CA PRO A 192 2.87 13.23 11.81
C PRO A 192 2.39 13.49 13.26
N THR A 193 3.16 14.29 14.00
CA THR A 193 3.03 14.82 15.36
C THR A 193 2.95 13.77 16.45
N ASP A 194 4.13 13.47 16.98
CA ASP A 194 4.35 13.05 18.36
C ASP A 194 3.87 11.63 18.74
N PHE A 195 4.53 10.63 18.15
CA PHE A 195 4.96 9.47 18.92
C PHE A 195 6.45 9.68 19.28
N PRO A 196 6.83 9.78 20.56
CA PRO A 196 8.21 9.96 20.95
C PRO A 196 8.90 8.60 20.86
N ILE A 197 9.29 8.19 19.66
CA ILE A 197 10.15 7.01 19.54
C ILE A 197 11.24 7.30 18.53
N ASP A 198 12.47 7.30 19.01
CA ASP A 198 13.69 7.36 18.23
C ASP A 198 13.63 6.31 17.10
N PHE A 199 13.35 6.76 15.87
CA PHE A 199 13.14 5.85 14.75
C PHE A 199 14.47 5.22 14.30
N PRO A 200 14.47 3.92 13.93
CA PRO A 200 15.70 3.18 13.69
C PRO A 200 16.55 3.69 12.55
N THR A 201 17.86 3.56 12.72
CA THR A 201 18.80 3.56 11.62
C THR A 201 18.48 2.41 10.64
N PRO A 202 18.83 2.54 9.35
CA PRO A 202 18.44 1.60 8.27
C PRO A 202 18.94 0.15 8.45
N ASP A 203 19.81 -0.08 9.42
CA ASP A 203 20.42 -1.35 9.80
C ASP A 203 19.60 -2.15 10.85
N GLY A 204 18.39 -1.69 11.21
CA GLY A 204 17.47 -2.44 12.06
C GLY A 204 17.85 -2.45 13.54
N THR A 205 18.71 -1.53 13.99
CA THR A 205 19.20 -1.47 15.37
C THR A 205 18.74 -0.23 16.15
N ILE A 206 17.42 -0.04 16.36
CA ILE A 206 16.94 0.80 17.48
C ILE A 206 15.75 0.15 18.18
N ALA A 207 15.86 0.14 19.51
CA ALA A 207 14.93 -0.33 20.52
C ALA A 207 13.77 0.69 20.69
N SER A 208 12.81 0.60 19.79
CA SER A 208 11.45 1.06 20.03
C SER A 208 10.66 -0.19 20.35
N ASP A 209 10.72 -0.63 21.61
CA ASP A 209 10.08 -1.84 22.16
C ASP A 209 8.56 -1.90 21.89
N ASP A 210 7.97 -0.85 21.31
CA ASP A 210 6.54 -0.75 21.05
C ASP A 210 6.12 -0.84 19.57
N PHE A 211 7.01 -0.67 18.57
CA PHE A 211 6.53 -0.56 17.17
C PHE A 211 5.89 -1.86 16.68
N CYS A 212 6.62 -2.97 16.84
CA CYS A 212 6.14 -4.27 16.41
C CYS A 212 5.03 -4.82 17.32
N SER A 213 4.77 -4.20 18.49
CA SER A 213 3.69 -4.52 19.44
C SER A 213 2.53 -3.51 19.45
N GLN A 214 2.52 -2.51 18.56
CA GLN A 214 1.42 -1.54 18.45
C GLN A 214 0.03 -2.21 18.36
N ASN A 215 -1.03 -1.48 18.67
CA ASN A 215 -2.44 -1.93 18.57
C ASN A 215 -2.77 -3.12 19.50
N ASP A 216 -2.18 -3.17 20.69
CA ASP A 216 -2.41 -4.20 21.72
C ASP A 216 -2.18 -5.64 21.22
N THR A 217 -1.33 -5.81 20.21
CA THR A 217 -1.00 -7.13 19.69
C THR A 217 0.12 -7.73 20.53
N ASN A 218 -0.06 -8.99 20.95
CA ASN A 218 0.95 -9.72 21.71
C ASN A 218 2.05 -10.22 20.76
N TRP A 219 2.89 -9.31 20.27
CA TRP A 219 4.05 -9.62 19.44
C TRP A 219 5.17 -10.19 20.30
N THR A 220 5.66 -11.37 19.93
CA THR A 220 6.75 -12.07 20.64
C THR A 220 8.04 -12.11 19.81
N GLY A 221 8.03 -11.44 18.66
CA GLY A 221 9.12 -11.45 17.70
C GLY A 221 10.21 -10.41 17.96
N SER A 222 11.16 -10.31 17.03
CA SER A 222 12.15 -9.24 17.01
C SER A 222 11.49 -7.86 16.92
N ASP A 223 12.10 -6.88 17.57
CA ASP A 223 11.75 -5.45 17.46
C ASP A 223 12.34 -4.80 16.21
N ALA A 224 13.10 -5.55 15.40
CA ALA A 224 13.68 -5.05 14.18
C ALA A 224 12.59 -4.70 13.14
N ILE A 225 12.65 -3.46 12.65
CA ILE A 225 11.73 -2.93 11.65
C ILE A 225 12.43 -2.90 10.29
N TYR A 226 11.78 -3.45 9.27
CA TYR A 226 12.27 -3.51 7.89
C TYR A 226 11.36 -2.77 6.91
N GLY A 227 11.79 -2.61 5.66
CA GLY A 227 11.02 -1.97 4.58
C GLY A 227 11.24 -0.46 4.43
N ALA A 228 12.05 0.16 5.30
CA ALA A 228 12.47 1.55 5.19
C ALA A 228 13.55 1.75 4.12
N ASP A 229 13.59 2.94 3.52
CA ASP A 229 14.70 3.39 2.71
C ASP A 229 15.91 3.80 3.57
N SER A 230 17.00 4.19 2.91
CA SER A 230 18.25 4.58 3.57
C SER A 230 18.14 5.80 4.51
N SER A 231 17.05 6.56 4.41
CA SER A 231 16.76 7.71 5.27
C SER A 231 15.76 7.36 6.38
N GLY A 232 15.34 6.09 6.50
CA GLY A 232 14.34 5.65 7.47
C GLY A 232 12.90 5.89 7.01
N PHE A 233 12.70 6.32 5.77
CA PHE A 233 11.43 6.71 5.16
C PHE A 233 10.77 5.56 4.41
N GLY A 234 9.46 5.64 4.17
CA GLY A 234 8.68 4.66 3.42
C GLY A 234 7.40 4.15 4.09
N GLY A 235 6.40 3.80 3.28
CA GLY A 235 5.05 3.48 3.75
C GLY A 235 4.73 2.00 3.82
N PHE A 236 5.74 1.16 3.59
CA PHE A 236 5.70 -0.26 3.81
C PHE A 236 6.69 -0.59 4.91
N ARG A 237 6.20 -1.19 6.00
CA ARG A 237 7.03 -1.64 7.12
C ARG A 237 6.66 -3.06 7.47
N PHE A 238 7.62 -3.82 7.96
CA PHE A 238 7.33 -5.14 8.48
C PHE A 238 8.28 -5.52 9.61
N CYS A 239 7.78 -6.35 10.51
CA CYS A 239 8.55 -6.98 11.59
C CYS A 239 8.52 -8.49 11.40
N LEU A 240 9.62 -9.15 11.74
CA LEU A 240 9.77 -10.60 11.67
C LEU A 240 9.99 -11.16 13.06
N GLU A 241 9.49 -12.36 13.33
CA GLU A 241 9.81 -13.01 14.60
C GLU A 241 11.32 -13.25 14.72
N GLU A 242 11.89 -13.83 13.67
CA GLU A 242 13.33 -13.95 13.47
C GLU A 242 13.66 -13.65 12.01
N ASN A 243 14.89 -13.20 11.72
CA ASN A 243 15.34 -13.02 10.33
C ASN A 243 16.17 -14.22 9.87
N ASN A 244 15.52 -15.37 9.71
CA ASN A 244 16.12 -16.60 9.19
C ASN A 244 15.15 -17.30 8.20
N ASP A 245 15.65 -18.33 7.53
CA ASP A 245 14.92 -19.13 6.55
C ASP A 245 13.86 -20.07 7.15
N GLU A 246 13.80 -20.16 8.48
CA GLU A 246 12.76 -20.89 9.21
C GLU A 246 11.63 -19.98 9.69
N ASN A 247 11.79 -18.66 9.59
CA ASN A 247 10.83 -17.70 10.09
C ASN A 247 9.53 -17.74 9.28
N ARG A 248 8.42 -17.72 10.02
CA ARG A 248 7.08 -17.84 9.46
C ARG A 248 6.14 -16.75 9.93
N LEU A 249 6.50 -16.03 10.98
CA LEU A 249 5.67 -14.99 11.53
C LEU A 249 6.17 -13.63 11.05
N VAL A 250 5.25 -12.86 10.48
CA VAL A 250 5.50 -11.52 10.00
C VAL A 250 4.32 -10.62 10.34
N ARG A 251 4.64 -9.40 10.74
CA ARG A 251 3.69 -8.32 10.89
C ARG A 251 3.97 -7.28 9.82
N ILE A 252 2.94 -6.86 9.10
CA ILE A 252 3.06 -5.88 8.02
C ILE A 252 2.24 -4.65 8.37
N PHE A 253 2.79 -3.49 8.04
CA PHE A 253 2.14 -2.20 8.15
C PHE A 253 2.21 -1.49 6.79
N LEU A 254 1.08 -0.90 6.39
CA LEU A 254 0.98 -0.02 5.24
C LEU A 254 0.46 1.34 5.70
N TYR A 255 1.15 2.40 5.28
CA TYR A 255 0.83 3.79 5.59
C TYR A 255 0.49 4.53 4.30
N GLY A 256 -0.75 5.00 4.19
CA GLY A 256 -1.25 5.74 3.02
C GLY A 256 -1.35 7.24 3.23
N ASN A 257 -1.23 7.99 2.13
CA ASN A 257 -1.33 9.45 2.09
C ASN A 257 -2.78 9.89 1.93
N ILE A 258 -3.17 10.95 2.64
CA ILE A 258 -4.36 11.74 2.34
C ILE A 258 -3.93 13.19 2.23
N ILE A 259 -4.29 13.83 1.12
CA ILE A 259 -4.04 15.27 0.92
C ILE A 259 -4.68 16.07 2.07
N ASN A 260 -3.85 16.72 2.89
CA ASN A 260 -4.25 17.52 4.06
C ASN A 260 -5.02 16.73 5.15
N GLY A 261 -4.70 15.45 5.34
CA GLY A 261 -5.30 14.63 6.40
C GLY A 261 -4.30 13.75 7.13
N ASP A 262 -4.73 13.16 8.23
CA ASP A 262 -3.92 12.21 8.99
C ASP A 262 -3.62 10.95 8.15
N PRO A 263 -2.41 10.37 8.26
CA PRO A 263 -2.05 9.12 7.62
C PRO A 263 -3.08 8.00 7.86
N ILE A 264 -3.33 7.18 6.84
CA ILE A 264 -4.09 5.95 7.01
C ILE A 264 -3.11 4.83 7.33
N GLN A 265 -3.22 4.22 8.51
CA GLN A 265 -2.48 3.02 8.85
C GLN A 265 -3.39 1.80 8.72
N VAL A 266 -2.92 0.77 8.04
CA VAL A 266 -3.48 -0.59 8.11
C VAL A 266 -2.37 -1.58 8.43
N ASP A 267 -2.65 -2.54 9.30
CA ASP A 267 -1.69 -3.55 9.70
C ASP A 267 -2.31 -4.94 9.81
N VAL A 268 -1.48 -5.97 9.63
CA VAL A 268 -1.87 -7.37 9.78
C VAL A 268 -0.71 -8.17 10.38
N VAL A 269 -1.05 -9.07 11.29
CA VAL A 269 -0.16 -10.15 11.74
C VAL A 269 -0.56 -11.42 11.00
N THR A 270 0.39 -12.10 10.38
CA THR A 270 0.11 -13.33 9.63
C THR A 270 1.24 -14.33 9.74
N PHE A 271 0.90 -15.59 9.47
CA PHE A 271 1.83 -16.71 9.52
C PHE A 271 1.90 -17.41 8.16
N ALA A 272 3.11 -17.82 7.78
CA ALA A 272 3.37 -18.64 6.62
C ALA A 272 2.99 -20.11 6.87
N ARG A 273 2.84 -20.92 5.82
CA ARG A 273 2.45 -22.33 5.93
C ARG A 273 3.53 -23.15 6.63
N ALA A 274 3.14 -24.21 7.34
CA ALA A 274 4.09 -25.17 7.85
C ALA A 274 4.65 -25.98 6.66
N GLY A 275 5.93 -25.81 6.38
CA GLY A 275 6.65 -26.71 5.48
C GLY A 275 6.53 -28.13 6.01
N GLN A 276 6.08 -29.06 5.17
CA GLN A 276 6.31 -30.48 5.42
C GLN A 276 7.72 -30.75 4.90
N ASN A 277 8.69 -30.79 5.82
CA ASN A 277 10.02 -31.32 5.53
C ASN A 277 9.95 -32.82 5.26
#